data_AF-A0A0K1NMH3-F1
#
_entry.id   AF-A0A0K1NMH3-F1
#
_cell.length_a   1.000
_cell.length_b   1.000
_cell.length_c   1.000
_cell.angle_alpha   90.00
_cell.angle_beta   90.00
_cell.angle_gamma   90.00
#
_symmetry.space_group_name_H-M   'P 1'
#
loop_
_entity.id
_entity.type
_entity.pdbx_description
1 polymer ?
#
loop_
_entity_poly.entity_id
_entity_poly.type
_entity_poly.pdbx_seq_one_letter_code
_entity_poly.pdbx_strand_id
1 'polypeptide(L)'
;MNKSALYIMHLTCLFCTCNAQSAFSQTTEKALLHKLDTLQTVADRKKNMPAYRILSSGQTYSLLWTGKVFSGTDNDKADTRLAKAVVKGLNSEWLKHSLKIAIKEVLVLEDSVKQTAVTIIALKSAETKWCINSFDTEYFLLDDFKSPIHAIPYFIDGNAYIVCIIPPCFIVGNEVRPYIDRKSLFENILKPLIDSLIP
;
A
#
# COMPACT_ATOMS: atom_id res chain seq x y z
N MET A 1 24.20 64.47 2.92
CA MET A 1 23.37 65.02 4.03
C MET A 1 21.90 64.81 3.70
N ASN A 2 21.26 63.94 4.47
CA ASN A 2 19.84 63.78 4.83
C ASN A 2 18.72 64.13 3.82
N LYS A 3 17.78 63.19 3.63
CA LYS A 3 16.41 63.27 4.19
C LYS A 3 15.56 62.05 3.78
N SER A 4 15.71 60.95 4.51
CA SER A 4 14.71 59.88 4.58
C SER A 4 13.91 60.07 5.87
N ALA A 5 12.84 60.86 5.81
CA ALA A 5 11.84 60.95 6.87
C ALA A 5 10.69 61.85 6.40
N LEU A 6 9.61 61.27 5.91
CA LEU A 6 8.24 61.62 6.30
C LEU A 6 7.24 60.73 5.55
N TYR A 7 6.08 60.55 6.15
CA TYR A 7 4.94 59.73 5.72
C TYR A 7 5.11 58.23 5.87
N ILE A 8 4.93 57.74 7.09
CA ILE A 8 3.71 57.03 7.48
C ILE A 8 3.47 57.37 8.97
N MET A 9 2.91 58.56 9.19
CA MET A 9 2.11 58.83 10.38
C MET A 9 0.66 58.61 9.94
N HIS A 10 0.06 57.51 10.39
CA HIS A 10 -1.35 57.39 10.78
C HIS A 10 -1.70 55.90 10.94
N LEU A 11 -1.48 55.36 12.15
CA LEU A 11 -2.55 54.65 12.87
C LEU A 11 -2.10 54.34 14.32
N THR A 12 -2.39 55.31 15.18
CA THR A 12 -2.89 55.14 16.56
C THR A 12 -2.13 54.24 17.53
N CYS A 13 -1.32 54.91 18.36
CA CYS A 13 -1.20 54.60 19.79
C CYS A 13 -2.59 54.55 20.46
N LEU A 14 -2.91 53.38 21.01
CA LEU A 14 -3.80 53.08 22.15
C LEU A 14 -3.61 51.55 22.27
N PHE A 15 -2.80 51.01 23.17
CA PHE A 15 -2.86 51.11 24.62
C PHE A 15 -1.48 50.86 25.24
N CYS A 16 -1.11 51.73 26.18
CA CYS A 16 -0.15 51.40 27.24
C CYS A 16 -0.93 50.72 28.37
N THR A 17 -0.55 49.50 28.74
CA THR A 17 -0.28 49.13 30.14
C THR A 17 0.67 47.94 30.17
N CYS A 18 1.83 48.15 30.81
CA CYS A 18 2.68 47.08 31.30
C CYS A 18 1.87 46.15 32.20
N ASN A 19 1.92 44.86 31.91
CA ASN A 19 1.90 43.82 32.94
C ASN A 19 3.08 42.89 32.66
N ALA A 20 4.05 42.91 33.56
CA ALA A 20 5.03 41.84 33.64
C ALA A 20 4.29 40.55 33.98
N GLN A 21 4.24 39.59 33.06
CA GLN A 21 3.72 38.26 33.37
C GLN A 21 4.46 37.18 32.56
N SER A 22 5.35 36.51 33.28
CA SER A 22 5.81 35.13 33.08
C SER A 22 5.99 34.65 31.64
N ALA A 23 7.22 34.73 31.16
CA ALA A 23 7.73 33.77 30.19
C ALA A 23 7.74 32.38 30.84
N PHE A 24 6.69 31.58 30.62
CA PHE A 24 6.75 30.12 30.57
C PHE A 24 5.39 29.58 30.09
N SER A 25 5.41 28.62 29.16
CA SER A 25 4.30 27.72 28.75
C SER A 25 3.64 27.91 27.37
N GLN A 26 4.15 28.72 26.44
CA GLN A 26 3.63 28.70 25.05
C GLN A 26 4.19 27.57 24.16
N THR A 27 5.28 26.93 24.58
CA THR A 27 5.90 25.83 23.80
C THR A 27 5.11 24.53 23.94
N THR A 28 4.56 24.26 25.13
CA THR A 28 3.81 23.03 25.43
C THR A 28 2.43 23.04 24.81
N GLU A 29 1.75 24.19 24.79
CA GLU A 29 0.42 24.36 24.21
C GLU A 29 0.43 24.22 22.68
N LYS A 30 1.41 24.83 21.99
CA LYS A 30 1.60 24.65 20.54
C LYS A 30 1.98 23.21 20.17
N ALA A 31 2.82 22.56 20.98
CA ALA A 31 3.18 21.16 20.78
C ALA A 31 1.99 20.22 21.04
N LEU A 32 1.14 20.53 22.02
CA LEU A 32 -0.10 19.80 22.31
C LEU A 32 -1.14 20.02 21.21
N LEU A 33 -1.31 21.24 20.72
CA LEU A 33 -2.19 21.56 19.59
C LEU A 33 -1.72 20.86 18.31
N HIS A 34 -0.42 20.89 18.00
CA HIS A 34 0.11 20.15 16.85
C HIS A 34 -0.07 18.64 17.00
N LYS A 35 0.14 18.09 18.21
CA LYS A 35 -0.13 16.67 18.49
C LYS A 35 -1.60 16.32 18.35
N LEU A 36 -2.51 17.16 18.85
CA LEU A 36 -3.95 17.03 18.68
C LEU A 36 -4.33 17.10 17.21
N ASP A 37 -3.86 18.09 16.46
CA ASP A 37 -4.10 18.21 15.01
C ASP A 37 -3.59 16.99 14.24
N THR A 38 -2.39 16.48 14.56
CA THR A 38 -1.90 15.23 13.96
C THR A 38 -2.71 14.01 14.39
N LEU A 39 -3.17 13.93 15.63
CA LEU A 39 -4.04 12.84 16.10
C LEU A 39 -5.43 12.92 15.50
N GLN A 40 -5.94 14.12 15.24
CA GLN A 40 -7.25 14.40 14.65
C GLN A 40 -7.21 14.15 13.14
N THR A 41 -6.16 14.58 12.43
CA THR A 41 -5.93 14.16 11.04
C THR A 41 -5.71 12.66 10.91
N VAL A 42 -5.02 12.01 11.86
CA VAL A 42 -4.90 10.54 11.88
C VAL A 42 -6.25 9.87 12.18
N ALA A 43 -7.06 10.41 13.11
CA ALA A 43 -8.38 9.89 13.45
C ALA A 43 -9.41 10.09 12.33
N ASP A 44 -9.43 11.26 11.69
CA ASP A 44 -10.27 11.58 10.53
C ASP A 44 -9.83 10.77 9.29
N ARG A 45 -8.52 10.52 9.12
CA ARG A 45 -8.02 9.57 8.09
C ARG A 45 -8.31 8.11 8.44
N LYS A 46 -8.42 7.75 9.71
CA LYS A 46 -8.87 6.40 10.15
C LYS A 46 -10.37 6.20 9.89
N LYS A 47 -11.14 7.30 9.81
CA LYS A 47 -12.58 7.30 9.47
C LYS A 47 -12.82 7.16 7.96
N ASN A 48 -11.83 7.54 7.14
CA ASN A 48 -11.81 7.38 5.68
C ASN A 48 -10.81 6.29 5.27
N MET A 49 -11.11 5.06 5.68
CA MET A 49 -10.42 3.85 5.23
C MET A 49 -10.57 3.73 3.71
N PRO A 50 -9.50 3.52 2.90
CA PRO A 50 -9.67 3.49 1.47
C PRO A 50 -10.58 2.34 1.07
N ALA A 51 -11.73 2.74 0.55
CA ALA A 51 -12.74 1.83 0.10
C ALA A 51 -12.31 1.34 -1.27
N TYR A 52 -11.71 0.14 -1.30
CA TYR A 52 -11.55 -0.57 -2.56
C TYR A 52 -12.89 -1.16 -2.98
N ARG A 53 -13.23 -1.01 -4.25
CA ARG A 53 -14.36 -1.69 -4.86
C ARG A 53 -13.93 -2.27 -6.20
N ILE A 54 -14.22 -3.55 -6.43
CA ILE A 54 -13.98 -4.17 -7.72
C ILE A 54 -14.90 -3.52 -8.76
N LEU A 55 -14.31 -3.01 -9.85
CA LEU A 55 -15.05 -2.52 -11.02
C LEU A 55 -15.22 -3.64 -12.04
N SER A 56 -14.14 -4.36 -12.32
CA SER A 56 -14.13 -5.51 -13.20
C SER A 56 -13.00 -6.44 -12.82
N SER A 57 -13.12 -7.71 -13.23
CA SER A 57 -12.04 -8.68 -13.11
C SER A 57 -11.88 -9.40 -14.44
N GLY A 58 -10.64 -9.57 -14.85
CA GLY A 58 -10.28 -10.25 -16.09
C GLY A 58 -10.38 -11.77 -15.97
N GLN A 59 -10.01 -12.45 -17.05
CA GLN A 59 -9.81 -13.90 -17.04
C GLN A 59 -8.73 -14.29 -16.02
N THR A 60 -8.89 -15.45 -15.41
CA THR A 60 -7.83 -16.07 -14.60
C THR A 60 -6.92 -16.87 -15.52
N TYR A 61 -5.62 -16.62 -15.47
CA TYR A 61 -4.59 -17.35 -16.22
C TYR A 61 -3.92 -18.38 -15.32
N SER A 62 -3.77 -19.60 -15.81
CA SER A 62 -3.16 -20.70 -15.05
C SER A 62 -1.77 -21.05 -15.58
N LEU A 63 -0.80 -21.08 -14.68
CA LEU A 63 0.59 -21.40 -14.97
C LEU A 63 1.08 -22.54 -14.08
N LEU A 64 2.01 -23.32 -14.61
CA LEU A 64 2.80 -24.29 -13.86
C LEU A 64 4.27 -23.88 -13.89
N TRP A 65 4.81 -23.53 -12.73
CA TRP A 65 6.25 -23.39 -12.53
C TRP A 65 6.84 -24.76 -12.21
N THR A 66 7.88 -25.17 -12.94
CA THR A 66 8.49 -26.51 -12.85
C THR A 66 9.77 -26.56 -12.02
N GLY A 67 10.07 -25.51 -11.26
CA GLY A 67 11.37 -25.33 -10.61
C GLY A 67 12.43 -24.67 -11.52
N LYS A 68 12.14 -24.52 -12.82
CA LYS A 68 13.08 -23.97 -13.81
C LYS A 68 12.43 -23.02 -14.80
N VAL A 69 11.28 -23.43 -15.34
CA VAL A 69 10.56 -22.69 -16.38
C VAL A 69 9.07 -22.72 -16.12
N PHE A 70 8.38 -21.69 -16.61
CA PHE A 70 6.92 -21.69 -16.69
C PHE A 70 6.46 -22.58 -17.86
N SER A 71 5.34 -23.25 -17.64
CA SER A 71 4.65 -24.12 -18.59
C SER A 71 3.15 -23.95 -18.41
N GLY A 72 2.37 -24.40 -19.39
CA GLY A 72 0.91 -24.25 -19.42
C GLY A 72 0.44 -23.48 -20.64
N THR A 73 -0.89 -23.47 -20.84
CA THR A 73 -1.54 -22.89 -22.02
C THR A 73 -1.60 -21.37 -22.01
N ASP A 74 -1.45 -20.74 -20.84
CA ASP A 74 -1.52 -19.28 -20.67
C ASP A 74 -0.14 -18.63 -20.46
N ASN A 75 0.94 -19.38 -20.67
CA ASN A 75 2.31 -18.92 -20.42
C ASN A 75 2.71 -17.70 -21.26
N ASP A 76 2.11 -17.54 -22.43
CA ASP A 76 2.30 -16.41 -23.35
C ASP A 76 1.41 -15.20 -23.02
N LYS A 77 0.36 -15.38 -22.20
CA LYS A 77 -0.62 -14.33 -21.85
C LYS A 77 -0.42 -13.75 -20.47
N ALA A 78 0.06 -14.57 -19.54
CA ALA A 78 0.21 -14.19 -18.14
C ALA A 78 1.53 -13.45 -17.88
N ASP A 79 1.56 -12.55 -16.88
CA ASP A 79 2.80 -11.88 -16.46
C ASP A 79 3.71 -12.82 -15.66
N THR A 80 4.43 -13.66 -16.38
CA THR A 80 5.40 -14.64 -15.82
C THR A 80 6.56 -13.95 -15.09
N ARG A 81 6.92 -12.73 -15.50
CA ARG A 81 7.97 -11.95 -14.83
C ARG A 81 7.50 -11.51 -13.45
N LEU A 82 6.29 -10.98 -13.33
CA LEU A 82 5.68 -10.63 -12.05
C LEU A 82 5.51 -11.85 -11.15
N ALA A 83 5.00 -12.96 -11.68
CA ALA A 83 4.87 -14.20 -10.92
C ALA A 83 6.21 -14.67 -10.34
N LYS A 84 7.27 -14.69 -11.17
CA LYS A 84 8.61 -15.08 -10.71
C LYS A 84 9.16 -14.13 -9.66
N ALA A 85 8.96 -12.82 -9.83
CA ALA A 85 9.40 -11.81 -8.87
C ALA A 85 8.69 -11.96 -7.52
N VAL A 86 7.38 -12.21 -7.54
CA VAL A 86 6.58 -12.50 -6.33
C VAL A 86 7.11 -13.73 -5.60
N VAL A 87 7.30 -14.85 -6.29
CA VAL A 87 7.81 -16.08 -5.64
C VAL A 87 9.20 -15.84 -5.06
N LYS A 88 10.09 -15.14 -5.79
CA LYS A 88 11.43 -14.78 -5.29
C LYS A 88 11.37 -13.91 -4.04
N GLY A 89 10.50 -12.89 -4.03
CA GLY A 89 10.34 -11.96 -2.92
C GLY A 89 9.68 -12.57 -1.68
N LEU A 90 8.80 -13.57 -1.86
CA LEU A 90 8.28 -14.37 -0.75
C LEU A 90 9.37 -15.26 -0.16
N ASN A 91 9.93 -16.13 -0.99
CA ASN A 91 11.01 -17.03 -0.63
C ASN A 91 11.65 -17.62 -1.89
N SER A 92 12.88 -17.21 -2.18
CA SER A 92 13.62 -17.69 -3.34
C SER A 92 13.81 -19.21 -3.40
N GLU A 93 13.76 -19.93 -2.27
CA GLU A 93 13.85 -21.39 -2.23
C GLU A 93 12.60 -22.06 -2.82
N TRP A 94 11.45 -21.38 -2.84
CA TRP A 94 10.23 -21.92 -3.48
C TRP A 94 10.38 -22.06 -4.99
N LEU A 95 11.29 -21.30 -5.61
CA LEU A 95 11.59 -21.46 -7.03
C LEU A 95 12.27 -22.79 -7.34
N LYS A 96 12.73 -23.57 -6.34
CA LYS A 96 13.26 -24.92 -6.54
C LYS A 96 12.15 -25.98 -6.61
N HIS A 97 10.93 -25.63 -6.22
CA HIS A 97 9.78 -26.51 -6.19
C HIS A 97 8.84 -26.25 -7.36
N SER A 98 8.00 -27.24 -7.68
CA SER A 98 6.93 -27.07 -8.65
C SER A 98 5.74 -26.36 -8.02
N LEU A 99 5.23 -25.30 -8.66
CA LEU A 99 4.13 -24.47 -8.16
C LEU A 99 3.02 -24.38 -9.20
N LYS A 100 1.78 -24.60 -8.76
CA LYS A 100 0.60 -24.14 -9.50
C LYS A 100 0.36 -22.68 -9.18
N ILE A 101 0.11 -21.88 -10.21
CA ILE A 101 0.01 -20.43 -10.11
C ILE A 101 -1.23 -20.00 -10.88
N ALA A 102 -2.09 -19.23 -10.23
CA ALA A 102 -3.20 -18.54 -10.89
C ALA A 102 -2.94 -17.03 -10.83
N ILE A 103 -3.11 -16.34 -11.96
CA ILE A 103 -2.94 -14.87 -12.05
C ILE A 103 -4.25 -14.27 -12.52
N LYS A 104 -4.69 -13.20 -11.83
CA LYS A 104 -5.89 -12.47 -12.20
C LYS A 104 -5.66 -10.98 -12.11
N GLU A 105 -5.99 -10.28 -13.19
CA GLU A 105 -6.00 -8.82 -13.22
C GLU A 105 -7.37 -8.31 -12.78
N VAL A 106 -7.36 -7.30 -11.92
CA VAL A 106 -8.55 -6.72 -11.32
C VAL A 106 -8.44 -5.21 -11.43
N LEU A 107 -9.48 -4.58 -11.96
CA LEU A 107 -9.61 -3.13 -11.93
C LEU A 107 -10.39 -2.75 -10.69
N VAL A 108 -9.78 -1.95 -9.82
CA VAL A 108 -10.41 -1.50 -8.58
C VAL A 108 -10.61 0.00 -8.59
N LEU A 109 -11.72 0.43 -8.01
CA LEU A 109 -11.97 1.82 -7.65
C LEU A 109 -11.47 2.04 -6.23
N GLU A 110 -10.47 2.88 -6.10
CA GLU A 110 -9.86 3.35 -4.86
C GLU A 110 -10.53 4.67 -4.46
N ASP A 111 -11.10 4.71 -3.26
CA ASP A 111 -11.78 5.90 -2.69
C ASP A 111 -12.89 6.50 -3.53
N SER A 112 -13.55 5.67 -4.36
CA SER A 112 -14.56 6.13 -5.33
C SER A 112 -14.06 7.13 -6.38
N VAL A 113 -12.75 7.36 -6.46
CA VAL A 113 -12.15 8.41 -7.32
C VAL A 113 -11.20 7.82 -8.34
N LYS A 114 -10.26 6.98 -7.89
CA LYS A 114 -9.15 6.55 -8.73
C LYS A 114 -9.32 5.11 -9.16
N GLN A 115 -9.16 4.84 -10.45
CA GLN A 115 -9.06 3.47 -10.94
C GLN A 115 -7.61 2.99 -10.84
N THR A 116 -7.42 1.86 -10.18
CA THR A 116 -6.10 1.26 -9.95
C THR A 116 -6.14 -0.19 -10.45
N ALA A 117 -5.11 -0.60 -11.19
CA ALA A 117 -4.93 -1.99 -11.56
C ALA A 117 -4.30 -2.76 -10.41
N VAL A 118 -4.88 -3.91 -10.10
CA VAL A 118 -4.41 -4.86 -9.09
C VAL A 118 -4.19 -6.20 -9.77
N THR A 119 -3.05 -6.84 -9.51
CA THR A 119 -2.83 -8.22 -9.93
C THR A 119 -2.85 -9.12 -8.71
N ILE A 120 -3.67 -10.17 -8.74
CA ILE A 120 -3.70 -11.19 -7.71
C ILE A 120 -2.97 -12.42 -8.23
N ILE A 121 -2.00 -12.90 -7.47
CA ILE A 121 -1.26 -14.14 -7.76
C ILE A 121 -1.56 -15.13 -6.64
N ALA A 122 -2.20 -16.23 -6.98
CA ALA A 122 -2.40 -17.35 -6.08
C ALA A 122 -1.39 -18.45 -6.39
N LEU A 123 -0.80 -19.03 -5.33
CA LEU A 123 0.26 -20.02 -5.38
C LEU A 123 -0.15 -21.24 -4.56
N LYS A 124 0.09 -22.42 -5.12
CA LYS A 124 -0.05 -23.70 -4.45
C LYS A 124 1.11 -24.62 -4.82
N SER A 125 1.53 -25.47 -3.89
CA SER A 125 2.45 -26.55 -4.22
C SER A 125 1.83 -27.48 -5.28
N ALA A 126 2.60 -27.80 -6.31
CA ALA A 126 2.26 -28.88 -7.25
C ALA A 126 2.82 -30.25 -6.79
N GLU A 127 3.55 -30.28 -5.68
CA GLU A 127 4.22 -31.46 -5.15
C GLU A 127 3.43 -32.09 -3.99
N THR A 128 3.55 -33.41 -3.81
CA THR A 128 2.84 -34.13 -2.75
C THR A 128 3.52 -34.05 -1.38
N LYS A 129 4.83 -33.79 -1.34
CA LYS A 129 5.66 -33.83 -0.11
C LYS A 129 6.18 -32.47 0.34
N TRP A 130 5.79 -31.41 -0.36
CA TRP A 130 6.19 -30.04 -0.05
C TRP A 130 4.97 -29.15 -0.07
N CYS A 131 4.88 -28.22 0.89
CA CYS A 131 3.78 -27.27 0.98
C CYS A 131 4.34 -25.86 1.18
N ILE A 132 3.50 -24.87 0.85
CA ILE A 132 3.81 -23.48 1.08
C ILE A 132 3.63 -23.18 2.58
N ASN A 133 4.73 -22.79 3.23
CA ASN A 133 4.70 -22.34 4.61
C ASN A 133 4.24 -20.89 4.68
N SER A 134 3.43 -20.55 5.69
CA SER A 134 3.10 -19.17 6.01
C SER A 134 4.23 -18.49 6.78
N PHE A 135 4.29 -17.17 6.67
CA PHE A 135 5.19 -16.33 7.44
C PHE A 135 4.61 -14.93 7.62
N ASP A 136 5.11 -14.21 8.61
CA ASP A 136 4.61 -12.89 9.00
C ASP A 136 5.36 -11.77 8.27
N THR A 137 5.08 -11.63 6.98
CA THR A 137 5.52 -10.49 6.17
C THR A 137 4.29 -9.66 5.83
N GLU A 138 4.30 -8.36 6.18
CA GLU A 138 3.17 -7.48 5.86
C GLU A 138 3.06 -7.21 4.37
N TYR A 139 4.18 -6.85 3.75
CA TYR A 139 4.34 -6.67 2.32
C TYR A 139 5.84 -6.64 1.98
N PHE A 140 6.16 -6.74 0.69
CA PHE A 140 7.50 -6.48 0.18
C PHE A 140 7.43 -5.72 -1.14
N LEU A 141 8.53 -5.06 -1.51
CA LEU A 141 8.65 -4.29 -2.73
C LEU A 141 9.17 -5.16 -3.87
N LEU A 142 8.58 -4.96 -5.05
CA LEU A 142 9.09 -5.43 -6.33
C LEU A 142 9.60 -4.20 -7.09
N ASP A 143 10.90 -3.94 -6.98
CA ASP A 143 11.61 -2.78 -7.53
C ASP A 143 12.10 -3.00 -8.97
N ASP A 144 12.16 -4.25 -9.43
CA ASP A 144 12.48 -4.61 -10.81
C ASP A 144 11.44 -4.14 -11.85
N PHE A 145 10.43 -3.34 -11.47
CA PHE A 145 9.35 -2.86 -12.34
C PHE A 145 9.41 -1.35 -12.51
N LYS A 146 8.79 -0.82 -13.58
CA LYS A 146 8.79 0.63 -13.88
C LYS A 146 8.24 1.49 -12.73
N SER A 147 7.36 0.90 -11.92
CA SER A 147 6.79 1.50 -10.73
C SER A 147 6.94 0.51 -9.56
N PRO A 148 7.15 0.99 -8.32
CA PRO A 148 7.31 0.13 -7.16
C PRO A 148 6.00 -0.58 -6.84
N ILE A 149 5.92 -1.86 -7.19
CA ILE A 149 4.76 -2.70 -6.88
C ILE A 149 4.95 -3.25 -5.47
N HIS A 150 3.94 -3.06 -4.62
CA HIS A 150 3.88 -3.68 -3.30
C HIS A 150 3.15 -5.00 -3.44
N ALA A 151 3.77 -6.07 -2.95
CA ALA A 151 3.21 -7.40 -2.90
C ALA A 151 2.78 -7.72 -1.46
N ILE A 152 1.48 -7.89 -1.25
CA ILE A 152 0.86 -8.13 0.06
C ILE A 152 0.42 -9.60 0.14
N PRO A 153 1.11 -10.45 0.92
CA PRO A 153 0.75 -11.85 1.04
C PRO A 153 -0.38 -12.12 2.03
N TYR A 154 -1.20 -13.12 1.71
CA TYR A 154 -2.27 -13.71 2.51
C TYR A 154 -2.17 -15.23 2.40
N PHE A 155 -2.10 -15.92 3.54
CA PHE A 155 -2.00 -17.38 3.58
C PHE A 155 -3.33 -17.97 4.05
N ILE A 156 -3.98 -18.76 3.18
CA ILE A 156 -5.34 -19.26 3.38
C ILE A 156 -5.41 -20.70 2.89
N ASP A 157 -5.82 -21.61 3.75
CA ASP A 157 -6.03 -23.04 3.45
C ASP A 157 -4.84 -23.70 2.72
N GLY A 158 -3.62 -23.37 3.14
CA GLY A 158 -2.38 -23.93 2.57
C GLY A 158 -1.96 -23.32 1.22
N ASN A 159 -2.64 -22.29 0.75
CA ASN A 159 -2.28 -21.52 -0.44
C ASN A 159 -1.77 -20.13 -0.05
N ALA A 160 -0.93 -19.55 -0.89
CA ALA A 160 -0.52 -18.15 -0.76
C ALA A 160 -1.20 -17.30 -1.83
N TYR A 161 -1.90 -16.26 -1.42
CA TYR A 161 -2.51 -15.25 -2.28
C TYR A 161 -1.76 -13.94 -2.11
N ILE A 162 -1.33 -13.33 -3.20
CA ILE A 162 -0.52 -12.13 -3.19
C ILE A 162 -1.25 -11.06 -3.99
N VAL A 163 -1.61 -9.99 -3.30
CA VAL A 163 -2.18 -8.80 -3.93
C VAL A 163 -1.02 -7.87 -4.31
N CYS A 164 -0.81 -7.67 -5.61
CA CYS A 164 0.19 -6.78 -6.18
C CYS A 164 -0.48 -5.47 -6.58
N ILE A 165 -0.07 -4.36 -5.96
CA ILE A 165 -0.67 -3.04 -6.16
C ILE A 165 0.39 -1.94 -6.04
N ILE A 166 0.16 -0.81 -6.70
CA ILE A 166 0.87 0.45 -6.41
C ILE A 166 -0.04 1.24 -5.45
N PRO A 167 0.20 1.18 -4.13
CA PRO A 167 -0.69 1.81 -3.16
C PRO A 167 -0.58 3.34 -3.22
N PRO A 168 -1.58 4.06 -2.71
CA PRO A 168 -1.43 5.47 -2.42
C PRO A 168 -0.29 5.70 -1.42
N CYS A 169 0.45 6.79 -1.58
CA CYS A 169 1.52 7.17 -0.68
C CYS A 169 1.19 8.47 0.04
N PHE A 170 1.63 8.59 1.28
CA PHE A 170 1.51 9.81 2.08
C PHE A 170 2.87 10.22 2.61
N ILE A 171 3.02 11.53 2.84
CA ILE A 171 4.23 12.11 3.41
C ILE A 171 4.05 12.19 4.93
N VAL A 172 4.95 11.58 5.68
CA VAL A 172 5.06 11.70 7.13
C VAL A 172 6.39 12.37 7.44
N GLY A 173 6.35 13.65 7.83
CA GLY A 173 7.57 14.44 7.94
C GLY A 173 8.27 14.54 6.59
N ASN A 174 9.45 13.93 6.48
CA ASN A 174 10.23 13.89 5.23
C ASN A 174 10.22 12.50 4.55
N GLU A 175 9.42 11.55 5.05
CA GLU A 175 9.36 10.20 4.50
C GLU A 175 8.08 9.97 3.69
N VAL A 176 8.22 9.37 2.51
CA VAL A 176 7.09 8.85 1.72
C VAL A 176 6.79 7.44 2.19
N ARG A 177 5.56 7.19 2.66
CA ARG A 177 5.13 5.86 3.15
C ARG A 177 3.93 5.35 2.35
N PRO A 178 3.89 4.06 1.99
CA PRO A 178 2.71 3.48 1.36
C PRO A 178 1.58 3.35 2.37
N TYR A 179 0.35 3.61 1.94
CA TYR A 179 -0.84 3.32 2.70
C TYR A 179 -1.40 1.97 2.27
N ILE A 180 -1.27 0.97 3.12
CA ILE A 180 -1.74 -0.39 2.87
C ILE A 180 -2.68 -0.80 4.00
N ASP A 181 -3.97 -0.84 3.71
CA ASP A 181 -4.95 -1.47 4.58
C ASP A 181 -5.14 -2.94 4.16
N ARG A 182 -4.37 -3.83 4.80
CA ARG A 182 -4.42 -5.27 4.52
C ARG A 182 -5.83 -5.85 4.73
N LYS A 183 -6.62 -5.31 5.67
CA LYS A 183 -7.97 -5.79 5.94
C LYS A 183 -8.92 -5.37 4.82
N SER A 184 -8.86 -4.11 4.37
CA SER A 184 -9.66 -3.63 3.24
C SER A 184 -9.31 -4.39 1.96
N LEU A 185 -8.02 -4.59 1.66
CA LEU A 185 -7.56 -5.39 0.52
C LEU A 185 -8.08 -6.84 0.60
N PHE A 186 -8.07 -7.44 1.79
CA PHE A 186 -8.61 -8.79 1.97
C PHE A 186 -10.12 -8.86 1.73
N GLU A 187 -10.90 -8.07 2.47
CA GLU A 187 -12.37 -8.15 2.44
C GLU A 187 -12.97 -7.69 1.11
N ASN A 188 -12.40 -6.64 0.50
CA ASN A 188 -13.02 -5.98 -0.66
C ASN A 188 -12.44 -6.41 -2.00
N ILE A 189 -11.24 -7.00 -2.03
CA ILE A 189 -10.58 -7.44 -3.28
C ILE A 189 -10.37 -8.95 -3.28
N LEU A 190 -9.62 -9.48 -2.31
CA LEU A 190 -9.19 -10.88 -2.37
C LEU A 190 -10.35 -11.84 -2.08
N LYS A 191 -11.03 -11.68 -0.95
CA LYS A 191 -12.08 -12.59 -0.46
C LYS A 191 -13.21 -12.83 -1.49
N PRO A 192 -13.73 -11.82 -2.21
CA PRO A 192 -14.74 -12.04 -3.26
C PRO A 192 -14.24 -12.86 -4.46
N LEU A 193 -12.93 -13.03 -4.63
CA LEU A 193 -12.31 -13.65 -5.80
C LEU A 193 -11.61 -14.98 -5.50
N ILE A 194 -11.48 -15.39 -4.23
CA ILE A 194 -10.73 -16.59 -3.82
C ILE A 194 -11.17 -17.84 -4.60
N ASP A 195 -12.48 -18.08 -4.72
CA ASP A 195 -13.01 -19.27 -5.39
C ASP A 195 -12.66 -19.32 -6.88
N SER A 196 -12.48 -18.15 -7.51
CA SER A 196 -12.06 -18.01 -8.92
C SER A 196 -10.55 -18.09 -9.14
N LEU A 197 -9.79 -18.19 -8.05
CA LEU A 197 -8.33 -18.08 -7.98
C LEU A 197 -7.66 -19.35 -7.42
N ILE A 198 -8.42 -20.44 -7.24
CA ILE A 198 -7.87 -21.71 -6.76
C ILE A 198 -6.85 -22.25 -7.79
N PRO A 199 -5.55 -22.37 -7.43
CA PRO A 199 -4.50 -22.82 -8.36
C PRO A 199 -4.49 -24.34 -8.61
#